data_AF-A0A8T3TNQ9-F1
#
_entry.id   AF-A0A8T3TNQ9-F1
#
_cell.length_a   1.000
_cell.length_b   1.000
_cell.length_c   1.000
_cell.angle_alpha   90.00
_cell.angle_beta   90.00
_cell.angle_gamma   90.00
#
_symmetry.space_group_name_H-M   'P 1'
#
loop_
_entity.id
_entity.type
_entity.pdbx_description
1 polymer ?
#
loop_
_entity_poly.entity_id
_entity_poly.type
_entity_poly.pdbx_seq_one_letter_code
_entity_poly.pdbx_strand_id
1 'polypeptide(L)'
;MMNGLQKMGGVAALAMAATWVVAFAVLLGVLMPAGYFDEGVTAVERARIITDNQALASIGYLIPYVAWGILLVVLALALYDLLKAGAPAVAQIATAIGLI
;
A
#
# COMPACT_ATOMS: atom_id res chain seq x y z
N MET A 1 27.60 -8.89 3.86
CA MET A 1 26.52 -9.79 3.38
C MET A 1 25.21 -9.31 3.98
N MET A 2 24.13 -9.24 3.20
CA MET A 2 22.80 -8.92 3.73
C MET A 2 22.32 -10.05 4.65
N ASN A 3 21.85 -9.68 5.84
CA ASN A 3 21.29 -10.66 6.77
C ASN A 3 19.88 -11.10 6.33
N GLY A 4 19.34 -12.15 6.98
CA GLY A 4 18.04 -12.72 6.61
C GLY A 4 16.90 -11.71 6.67
N LEU A 5 16.91 -10.83 7.67
CA LEU A 5 15.89 -9.80 7.86
C LEU A 5 15.92 -8.74 6.74
N GLN A 6 17.09 -8.31 6.30
CA GLN A 6 17.24 -7.38 5.18
C GLN A 6 16.74 -7.97 3.86
N LYS A 7 16.96 -9.27 3.60
CA LYS A 7 16.39 -9.96 2.44
C LYS A 7 14.85 -9.98 2.50
N MET A 8 14.30 -10.32 3.66
CA MET A 8 12.85 -10.30 3.87
C MET A 8 12.26 -8.89 3.69
N GLY A 9 12.93 -7.85 4.19
CA GLY A 9 12.54 -6.46 3.97
C GLY A 9 12.50 -6.09 2.49
N GLY A 10 13.51 -6.50 1.72
CA GLY A 10 13.52 -6.29 0.26
C GLY A 10 12.34 -6.98 -0.44
N VAL A 11 12.04 -8.23 -0.08
CA VAL A 11 10.87 -8.96 -0.61
C VAL A 11 9.57 -8.26 -0.20
N ALA A 12 9.46 -7.79 1.05
CA ALA A 12 8.30 -7.06 1.53
C ALA A 12 8.09 -5.75 0.76
N ALA A 13 9.16 -5.00 0.47
CA ALA A 13 9.10 -3.78 -0.34
C ALA A 13 8.56 -4.05 -1.76
N LEU A 14 9.03 -5.12 -2.41
CA LEU A 14 8.52 -5.51 -3.73
C LEU A 14 7.06 -5.96 -3.67
N ALA A 15 6.68 -6.71 -2.63
CA ALA A 15 5.30 -7.13 -2.43
C ALA A 15 4.36 -5.93 -2.18
N MET A 16 4.81 -4.91 -1.45
CA MET A 16 4.05 -3.66 -1.26
C MET A 16 3.87 -2.89 -2.57
N ALA A 17 4.87 -2.88 -3.45
CA ALA A 17 4.69 -2.30 -4.78
C ALA A 17 3.64 -3.08 -5.59
N ALA A 18 3.65 -4.41 -5.50
CA ALA A 18 2.65 -5.25 -6.16
C ALA A 18 1.23 -5.01 -5.66
N THR A 19 1.01 -4.72 -4.37
CA THR A 19 -0.34 -4.38 -3.86
C THR A 19 -0.89 -3.11 -4.49
N TRP A 20 -0.03 -2.13 -4.80
CA TRP A 20 -0.44 -0.90 -5.49
C TRP A 20 -0.78 -1.14 -6.96
N VAL A 21 -0.09 -2.07 -7.63
CA VAL A 21 -0.44 -2.47 -9.01
C VAL A 21 -1.89 -2.99 -9.07
N VAL A 22 -2.34 -3.73 -8.05
CA VAL A 22 -3.75 -4.16 -7.95
C VAL A 22 -4.70 -2.97 -7.84
N ALA A 23 -4.38 -1.99 -7.00
CA ALA A 23 -5.18 -0.77 -6.84
C ALA A 23 -5.31 -0.01 -8.17
N PHE A 24 -4.19 0.17 -8.89
CA PHE A 24 -4.19 0.81 -10.20
C PHE A 24 -4.96 0.03 -11.25
N ALA A 25 -4.88 -1.31 -11.24
CA ALA A 25 -5.65 -2.13 -12.15
C ALA A 25 -7.17 -1.93 -11.96
N VAL A 26 -7.64 -1.86 -10.70
CA VAL A 26 -9.06 -1.58 -10.42
C VAL A 26 -9.43 -0.14 -10.77
N LEU A 27 -8.59 0.83 -10.39
CA LEU A 27 -8.84 2.25 -10.65
C LEU A 27 -8.94 2.53 -12.15
N LEU A 28 -7.90 2.15 -12.90
CA LEU A 28 -7.76 2.46 -14.33
C LEU A 28 -8.54 1.51 -15.22
N GLY A 29 -8.70 0.25 -14.82
CA GLY A 29 -9.35 -0.78 -15.63
C GLY A 29 -10.85 -0.93 -15.37
N VAL A 30 -11.35 -0.45 -14.23
CA VAL A 30 -12.77 -0.64 -13.83
C VAL A 30 -13.43 0.69 -13.53
N LEU A 31 -12.93 1.44 -12.55
CA LEU A 31 -13.63 2.63 -12.06
C LEU A 31 -13.59 3.80 -13.05
N MET A 32 -12.43 4.06 -13.65
CA MET A 32 -12.27 5.13 -14.63
C MET A 32 -13.11 4.87 -15.90
N PRO A 33 -13.08 3.68 -16.53
CA PRO A 33 -13.97 3.39 -17.67
C PRO A 33 -15.46 3.37 -17.32
N ALA A 34 -15.81 3.09 -16.05
CA ALA A 34 -17.20 3.15 -15.56
C ALA A 34 -17.68 4.59 -15.29
N GLY A 35 -16.86 5.61 -15.58
CA GLY A 35 -17.21 7.02 -15.44
C GLY A 35 -17.12 7.55 -14.01
N TYR A 36 -16.43 6.86 -13.09
CA TYR A 36 -16.35 7.28 -11.68
C TYR A 36 -15.78 8.71 -11.50
N PHE A 37 -14.89 9.11 -12.41
CA PHE A 37 -14.21 10.41 -12.42
C PHE A 37 -14.77 11.41 -13.44
N ASP A 38 -15.87 11.07 -14.11
CA ASP A 38 -16.45 11.96 -15.12
C ASP A 38 -17.05 13.22 -14.48
N GLU A 39 -17.04 14.31 -15.23
CA GLU A 39 -17.65 15.57 -14.80
C GLU A 39 -19.16 15.42 -14.66
N GLY A 40 -19.73 16.06 -13.63
CA GLY A 40 -21.18 16.02 -13.38
C GLY A 40 -21.70 14.78 -12.65
N VAL A 41 -20.86 13.76 -12.40
CA VAL A 41 -21.27 12.55 -11.67
C VAL A 41 -21.51 12.86 -10.20
N THR A 42 -22.72 12.53 -9.74
CA THR A 42 -23.16 12.74 -8.36
C THR A 42 -22.55 11.70 -7.40
N ALA A 43 -22.61 12.00 -6.10
CA ALA A 43 -22.18 11.05 -5.07
C ALA A 43 -22.97 9.72 -5.10
N VAL A 44 -24.27 9.78 -5.43
CA VAL A 44 -25.13 8.59 -5.55
C VAL A 44 -24.72 7.74 -6.74
N GLU A 45 -24.40 8.35 -7.88
CA GLU A 45 -23.93 7.63 -9.06
C GLU A 45 -22.54 6.99 -8.84
N ARG A 46 -21.62 7.67 -8.14
CA ARG A 46 -20.34 7.09 -7.72
C ARG A 46 -20.51 5.90 -6.80
N ALA A 47 -21.40 6.01 -5.81
CA ALA A 47 -21.73 4.89 -4.92
C ALA A 47 -22.30 3.72 -5.72
N ARG A 48 -23.16 3.98 -6.71
CA ARG A 48 -23.69 2.95 -7.60
C ARG A 48 -22.60 2.27 -8.42
N ILE A 49 -21.67 3.03 -9.01
CA ILE A 49 -20.53 2.46 -9.75
C ILE A 49 -19.69 1.54 -8.86
N ILE A 50 -19.47 1.92 -7.60
CA ILE A 50 -18.77 1.08 -6.62
C ILE A 50 -19.58 -0.19 -6.33
N THR A 51 -20.89 -0.09 -6.08
CA THR A 51 -21.73 -1.26 -5.78
C THR A 51 -21.90 -2.20 -6.97
N ASP A 52 -21.97 -1.67 -8.19
CA ASP A 52 -22.04 -2.46 -9.42
C ASP A 52 -20.74 -3.25 -9.65
N ASN A 53 -19.61 -2.73 -9.13
CA ASN A 53 -18.29 -3.35 -9.21
C ASN A 53 -17.77 -3.79 -7.83
N GLN A 54 -18.67 -4.12 -6.89
CA GLN A 54 -18.36 -4.23 -5.46
C GLN A 54 -17.16 -5.15 -5.16
N ALA A 55 -17.08 -6.31 -5.80
CA ALA A 55 -16.00 -7.26 -5.59
C ALA A 55 -14.64 -6.65 -5.97
N LEU A 56 -14.54 -6.04 -7.15
CA LEU A 56 -13.30 -5.43 -7.64
C LEU A 56 -12.96 -4.17 -6.85
N ALA A 57 -13.94 -3.33 -6.52
CA ALA A 57 -13.75 -2.16 -5.68
C ALA A 57 -13.26 -2.55 -4.27
N SER A 58 -13.80 -3.61 -3.69
CA SER A 58 -13.36 -4.13 -2.39
C SER A 58 -11.93 -4.66 -2.45
N ILE A 59 -11.57 -5.39 -3.50
CA ILE A 59 -10.18 -5.88 -3.74
C ILE A 59 -9.22 -4.69 -3.88
N GLY A 60 -9.58 -3.72 -4.72
CA GLY A 60 -8.79 -2.52 -4.99
C GLY A 60 -8.58 -1.61 -3.79
N TYR A 61 -9.40 -1.77 -2.74
CA TYR A 61 -9.24 -1.08 -1.46
C TYR A 61 -8.54 -1.95 -0.41
N LEU A 62 -9.04 -3.16 -0.14
CA LEU A 62 -8.60 -3.98 0.99
C LEU A 62 -7.19 -4.53 0.82
N ILE A 63 -6.79 -4.91 -0.40
CA ILE A 63 -5.43 -5.44 -0.63
C ILE A 63 -4.36 -4.38 -0.36
N PRO A 64 -4.37 -3.20 -1.02
CA PRO A 64 -3.38 -2.16 -0.74
C PRO A 64 -3.53 -1.56 0.67
N TYR A 65 -4.67 -1.72 1.33
CA TYR A 65 -4.83 -1.24 2.71
C TYR A 65 -4.27 -2.22 3.74
N VAL A 66 -4.74 -3.47 3.72
CA VAL A 66 -4.41 -4.47 4.76
C VAL A 66 -3.08 -5.16 4.48
N ALA A 67 -2.87 -5.67 3.27
CA ALA A 67 -1.66 -6.42 2.95
C ALA A 67 -0.43 -5.51 3.01
N TRP A 68 -0.56 -4.28 2.52
CA TRP A 68 0.51 -3.28 2.61
C TRP A 68 0.90 -2.99 4.06
N GLY A 69 -0.07 -2.83 4.96
CA GLY A 69 0.19 -2.59 6.39
C GLY A 69 0.98 -3.73 7.04
N ILE A 70 0.63 -4.99 6.75
CA ILE A 70 1.37 -6.16 7.26
C ILE A 70 2.80 -6.19 6.72
N LEU A 71 2.97 -5.95 5.42
CA LEU A 71 4.29 -5.93 4.77
C LEU A 71 5.16 -4.77 5.28
N LEU A 72 4.55 -3.62 5.59
CA LEU A 72 5.24 -2.46 6.15
C LEU A 72 5.91 -2.81 7.49
N VAL A 73 5.28 -3.63 8.33
CA VAL A 73 5.91 -4.06 9.60
C VAL A 73 7.23 -4.78 9.34
N VAL A 74 7.24 -5.72 8.39
CA VAL A 74 8.46 -6.47 8.03
C VAL A 74 9.53 -5.53 7.47
N LEU A 75 9.15 -4.61 6.58
CA LEU A 75 10.09 -3.63 6.03
C LEU A 75 10.64 -2.70 7.13
N ALA A 76 9.79 -2.20 8.03
CA ALA A 76 10.19 -1.29 9.09
C ALA A 76 11.22 -1.94 10.03
N LEU A 77 11.03 -3.22 10.40
CA LEU A 77 12.00 -3.97 11.20
C LEU A 77 13.33 -4.15 10.45
N ALA A 78 13.29 -4.46 9.15
CA ALA A 78 14.48 -4.61 8.33
C ALA A 78 15.26 -3.29 8.17
N LEU A 79 14.55 -2.17 7.99
CA LEU A 79 15.15 -0.85 7.91
C LEU A 79 15.73 -0.41 9.26
N TYR A 80 15.04 -0.68 10.36
CA TYR A 80 15.56 -0.40 11.70
C TYR A 80 16.87 -1.17 11.95
N ASP A 81 16.90 -2.47 11.62
CA ASP A 81 18.10 -3.30 11.78
C ASP A 81 19.28 -2.81 10.91
N LEU A 82 18.99 -2.35 9.69
CA LEU A 82 19.98 -1.74 8.81
C LEU A 82 20.51 -0.40 9.36
N LEU A 83 19.62 0.47 9.83
CA LEU A 83 19.95 1.85 10.17
C LEU A 83 20.52 2.01 11.58
N LYS A 84 20.15 1.14 12.54
CA LYS A 84 20.65 1.26 13.93
C LYS A 84 22.18 1.20 14.04
N ALA A 85 22.85 0.51 13.11
CA ALA A 85 24.30 0.36 13.09
C ALA A 85 25.00 1.49 12.32
N GLY A 86 24.43 1.96 11.21
CA GLY A 86 25.07 2.93 10.31
C GLY A 86 24.58 4.38 10.42
N ALA A 87 23.38 4.59 10.94
CA ALA A 87 22.72 5.90 11.01
C ALA A 87 21.70 5.94 12.19
N PRO A 88 22.17 5.85 13.45
CA PRO A 88 21.29 5.71 14.61
C PRO A 88 20.32 6.89 14.80
N ALA A 89 20.73 8.12 14.46
CA ALA A 89 19.85 9.29 14.51
C ALA A 89 18.66 9.17 13.54
N VAL A 90 18.90 8.63 12.33
CA VAL A 90 17.84 8.39 11.34
C VAL A 90 16.88 7.31 11.84
N ALA A 91 17.41 6.24 12.43
CA ALA A 91 16.59 5.18 13.01
C ALA A 91 15.67 5.70 14.13
N GLN A 92 16.18 6.58 14.99
CA GLN A 92 15.38 7.22 16.05
C GLN A 92 14.27 8.12 15.48
N ILE A 93 14.58 8.98 14.51
CA ILE A 93 13.58 9.85 13.87
C ILE A 93 12.49 9.01 13.19
N ALA A 94 12.87 7.98 12.43
CA ALA A 94 11.91 7.11 11.76
C ALA A 94 11.00 6.36 12.77
N THR A 95 11.56 5.93 13.91
CA THR A 95 10.77 5.27 14.97
C THR A 95 9.80 6.23 15.64
N ALA A 96 10.23 7.48 15.90
CA ALA A 96 9.36 8.50 16.49
C ALA A 96 8.20 8.86 15.56
N ILE A 97 8.45 8.97 14.24
CA ILE A 97 7.40 9.18 13.23
C ILE A 97 6.42 8.00 13.21
N GLY A 98 6.89 6.76 13.36
CA GLY A 98 6.01 5.59 13.36
C GLY A 98 5.16 5.41 14.62
N LEU A 99 5.44 6.15 15.70
CA LEU A 99 4.70 6.09 16.97
C LEU A 99 3.55 7.12 17.05
N ILE A 100 3.54 8.13 16.20
CA ILE A 100 2.53 9.19 16.13
C ILE A 100 1.56 8.97 14.96
#